data_AF-G0HZJ9-F1
#
_entry.id   AF-G0HZJ9-F1
#
_cell.length_a   1.000
_cell.length_b   1.000
_cell.length_c   1.000
_cell.angle_alpha   90.00
_cell.angle_beta   90.00
_cell.angle_gamma   90.00
#
_symmetry.space_group_name_H-M   'P 1'
#
loop_
_entity.id
_entity.type
_entity.pdbx_description
1 polymer ?
#
loop_
_entity_poly.entity_id
_entity_poly.type
_entity_poly.pdbx_seq_one_letter_code
_entity_poly.pdbx_strand_id
1 'polypeptide(L)'
;MSSKYQRGNTGPKKLKWRWKDETDNRSLPQSWADNGRTESPKENEVQLYAIQCRAGLLLEWLVNTRTGKLLRGPLSEKPGIRVLYVTADGEHAVMKQLEAREIDDSWKPPKQFASVIAKHPEEADPVPDSSQDYYRRGVENLYDPL
;
A
#
# COMPACT_ATOMS: atom_id res chain seq x y z
N MET A 1 -45.20 -15.85 -17.31
CA MET A 1 -44.05 -15.32 -18.07
C MET A 1 -43.08 -14.68 -17.08
N SER A 2 -41.98 -15.35 -16.76
CA SER A 2 -40.99 -14.83 -15.81
C SER A 2 -40.16 -13.74 -16.48
N SER A 3 -40.39 -12.49 -16.10
CA SER A 3 -39.55 -11.36 -16.48
C SER A 3 -38.16 -11.57 -15.88
N LYS A 4 -37.21 -12.02 -16.70
CA LYS A 4 -35.79 -12.03 -16.36
C LYS A 4 -35.35 -10.57 -16.25
N TYR A 5 -35.32 -10.04 -15.04
CA TYR A 5 -34.63 -8.79 -14.75
C TYR A 5 -33.16 -8.95 -15.16
N GLN A 6 -32.82 -8.51 -16.37
CA GLN A 6 -31.43 -8.26 -16.73
C GLN A 6 -30.93 -7.20 -15.75
N ARG A 7 -30.08 -7.60 -14.79
CA ARG A 7 -29.32 -6.68 -13.93
C ARG A 7 -28.41 -5.85 -14.84
N GLY A 8 -28.96 -4.80 -15.42
CA GLY A 8 -28.24 -3.87 -16.27
C GLY A 8 -27.09 -3.22 -15.51
N ASN A 9 -26.00 -2.95 -16.23
CA ASN A 9 -24.84 -2.16 -15.79
C ASN A 9 -25.19 -0.69 -15.42
N THR A 10 -26.48 -0.36 -15.23
CA THR A 10 -27.08 0.96 -14.97
C THR A 10 -26.94 1.48 -13.54
N GLY A 11 -26.04 0.89 -12.74
CA GLY A 11 -25.73 1.44 -11.41
C GLY A 11 -24.84 2.70 -11.50
N PRO A 12 -24.76 3.49 -10.41
CA PRO A 12 -23.89 4.66 -10.34
C PRO A 12 -22.44 4.30 -10.69
N LYS A 13 -21.77 5.21 -11.40
CA LYS A 13 -20.42 5.01 -11.94
C LYS A 13 -19.44 5.96 -11.27
N LYS A 14 -18.24 5.48 -10.94
CA LYS A 14 -17.15 6.30 -10.39
C LYS A 14 -15.81 5.85 -10.97
N LEU A 15 -14.89 6.79 -11.12
CA LEU A 15 -13.48 6.47 -11.37
C LEU A 15 -12.83 5.93 -10.10
N LYS A 16 -12.13 4.80 -10.20
CA LYS A 16 -11.36 4.21 -9.11
C LYS A 16 -10.00 3.76 -9.62
N TRP A 17 -8.95 4.13 -8.89
CA TRP A 17 -7.61 3.60 -9.08
C TRP A 17 -7.53 2.15 -8.61
N ARG A 18 -6.87 1.31 -9.39
CA ARG A 18 -6.58 -0.09 -9.07
C ARG A 18 -5.10 -0.37 -9.34
N TRP A 19 -4.51 -1.15 -8.47
CA TRP A 19 -3.11 -1.53 -8.56
C TRP A 19 -2.90 -2.67 -9.56
N LYS A 20 -1.83 -2.58 -10.35
CA LYS A 20 -1.27 -3.67 -11.17
C LYS A 20 0.20 -3.84 -10.79
N ASP A 21 0.62 -5.06 -10.53
CA ASP A 21 2.01 -5.38 -10.21
C ASP A 21 2.91 -5.27 -11.45
N GLU A 22 4.09 -4.66 -11.29
CA GLU A 22 5.16 -4.64 -12.31
C GLU A 22 6.44 -5.29 -11.78
N THR A 23 6.69 -5.22 -10.48
CA THR A 23 7.84 -5.90 -9.85
C THR A 23 7.41 -6.75 -8.67
N ASP A 24 8.27 -7.72 -8.33
CA ASP A 24 8.17 -8.47 -7.08
C ASP A 24 8.45 -7.58 -5.86
N ASN A 25 8.11 -8.14 -4.68
CA ASN A 25 8.47 -7.54 -3.40
C ASN A 25 10.00 -7.53 -3.25
N ARG A 26 10.54 -6.40 -2.80
CA ARG A 26 11.93 -6.25 -2.40
C ARG A 26 12.01 -5.56 -1.05
N SER A 27 13.14 -5.73 -0.36
CA SER A 27 13.44 -4.96 0.84
C SER A 27 13.40 -3.45 0.54
N LEU A 28 12.97 -2.67 1.53
CA LEU A 28 13.01 -1.21 1.40
C LEU A 28 14.47 -0.76 1.23
N PRO A 29 14.77 0.13 0.26
CA PRO A 29 16.10 0.71 0.17
C PRO A 29 16.46 1.48 1.45
N GLN A 30 17.68 1.28 1.98
CA GLN A 30 18.16 1.97 3.18
C GLN A 30 18.01 3.50 3.07
N SER A 31 18.31 4.07 1.90
CA SER A 31 18.16 5.51 1.67
C SER A 31 16.71 6.02 1.82
N TRP A 32 15.70 5.17 1.66
CA TRP A 32 14.31 5.55 1.92
C TRP A 32 13.96 5.44 3.41
N ALA A 33 14.57 4.48 4.12
CA ALA A 33 14.45 4.37 5.57
C ALA A 33 15.05 5.62 6.24
N ASP A 34 16.29 5.96 5.89
CA ASP A 34 17.07 7.03 6.53
C ASP A 34 16.54 8.45 6.24
N ASN A 35 16.06 8.68 5.01
CA ASN A 35 15.61 10.01 4.57
C ASN A 35 14.08 10.18 4.60
N GLY A 36 13.35 9.12 4.95
CA GLY A 36 11.90 9.19 5.12
C GLY A 36 11.53 9.99 6.37
N ARG A 37 10.33 10.56 6.36
CA ARG A 37 9.78 11.20 7.56
C ARG A 37 9.42 10.15 8.60
N THR A 38 9.56 10.51 9.87
CA THR A 38 9.13 9.71 11.02
C THR A 38 7.94 10.38 11.67
N GLU A 39 6.83 9.65 11.77
CA GLU A 39 5.66 10.08 12.54
C GLU A 39 5.81 9.64 14.01
N SER A 40 5.57 10.56 14.94
CA SER A 40 5.47 10.23 16.36
C SER A 40 4.08 9.67 16.67
N PRO A 41 3.99 8.55 17.41
CA PRO A 41 2.70 8.00 17.82
C PRO A 41 2.03 8.93 18.81
N LYS A 42 0.70 9.05 18.69
CA LYS A 42 -0.16 9.64 19.72
C LYS A 42 -0.60 8.58 20.73
N GLU A 43 -1.39 9.00 21.70
CA GLU A 43 -2.05 8.08 22.65
C GLU A 43 -2.82 7.00 21.88
N ASN A 44 -2.57 5.73 22.21
CA ASN A 44 -3.15 4.53 21.59
C ASN A 44 -2.75 4.27 20.13
N GLU A 45 -1.70 4.91 19.61
CA GLU A 45 -1.11 4.56 18.31
C GLU A 45 0.16 3.72 18.49
N VAL A 46 0.41 2.84 17.52
CA VAL A 46 1.65 2.08 17.39
C VAL A 46 2.47 2.61 16.22
N GLN A 47 3.80 2.50 16.33
CA GLN A 47 4.70 2.80 15.21
C GLN A 47 4.79 1.60 14.27
N LEU A 48 4.73 1.86 12.97
CA LEU A 48 5.01 0.88 11.94
C LEU A 48 6.12 1.38 11.01
N TYR A 49 7.05 0.50 10.70
CA TYR A 49 8.28 0.75 9.98
C TYR A 49 8.18 0.16 8.57
N ALA A 50 8.52 0.95 7.55
CA ALA A 50 8.54 0.46 6.17
C ALA A 50 9.67 -0.55 5.97
N ILE A 51 9.35 -1.80 5.63
CA ILE A 51 10.37 -2.85 5.48
C ILE A 51 10.48 -3.41 4.06
N GLN A 52 9.43 -3.29 3.26
CA GLN A 52 9.40 -3.78 1.89
C GLN A 52 8.70 -2.80 0.97
N CYS A 53 9.11 -2.80 -0.29
CA CYS A 53 8.40 -2.10 -1.34
C CYS A 53 8.30 -2.93 -2.62
N ARG A 54 7.33 -2.58 -3.46
CA ARG A 54 7.29 -3.02 -4.85
C ARG A 54 6.77 -1.92 -5.75
N ALA A 55 7.26 -1.92 -6.98
CA ALA A 55 6.80 -1.04 -8.04
C ALA A 55 5.60 -1.67 -8.76
N GLY A 56 4.64 -0.83 -9.12
CA GLY A 56 3.51 -1.21 -9.97
C GLY A 56 2.84 0.00 -10.58
N LEU A 57 1.75 -0.23 -11.30
CA LEU A 57 0.96 0.82 -11.91
C LEU A 57 -0.31 1.06 -11.11
N LEU A 58 -0.65 2.33 -10.95
CA LEU A 58 -1.99 2.77 -10.58
C LEU A 58 -2.75 3.02 -11.88
N LEU A 59 -3.79 2.21 -12.11
CA LEU A 59 -4.63 2.27 -13.29
C LEU A 59 -6.02 2.80 -12.92
N GLU A 60 -6.49 3.82 -13.61
CA GLU A 60 -7.81 4.41 -13.36
C GLU A 60 -8.89 3.70 -14.17
N TRP A 61 -9.92 3.20 -13.50
CA TRP A 61 -11.02 2.48 -14.12
C TRP A 61 -12.36 3.11 -13.80
N LEU A 62 -13.27 3.11 -14.78
CA LEU A 62 -14.67 3.38 -14.52
C LEU A 62 -15.32 2.12 -13.94
N VAL A 63 -15.81 2.21 -12.71
CA VAL A 63 -16.47 1.10 -12.01
C VAL A 63 -17.93 1.43 -11.75
N ASN A 64 -18.77 0.40 -11.76
CA ASN A 64 -20.10 0.46 -11.21
C ASN A 64 -20.00 0.34 -9.68
N THR A 65 -20.31 1.40 -8.93
CA THR A 65 -20.10 1.42 -7.48
C THR A 65 -21.05 0.49 -6.73
N ARG A 66 -22.23 0.19 -7.30
CA ARG A 66 -23.20 -0.74 -6.72
C ARG A 66 -22.73 -2.20 -6.79
N THR A 67 -22.07 -2.59 -7.88
CA THR A 67 -21.71 -4.00 -8.14
C THR A 67 -20.21 -4.27 -8.04
N GLY A 68 -19.37 -3.23 -7.97
CA GLY A 68 -17.92 -3.34 -8.05
C GLY A 68 -17.37 -3.69 -9.44
N LYS A 69 -18.25 -3.94 -10.42
CA LYS A 69 -17.88 -4.38 -11.77
C LYS A 69 -17.12 -3.28 -12.52
N LEU A 70 -16.03 -3.68 -13.18
CA LEU A 70 -15.31 -2.83 -14.14
C LEU A 70 -16.19 -2.60 -15.37
N LEU A 71 -16.39 -1.33 -15.72
CA LEU A 71 -17.20 -0.94 -16.87
C LEU A 71 -16.34 -0.55 -18.06
N ARG A 72 -15.24 0.19 -17.82
CA ARG A 72 -14.32 0.69 -18.85
C ARG A 72 -12.97 1.03 -18.22
N GLY A 73 -11.88 0.89 -18.97
CA GLY A 73 -10.53 1.31 -18.58
C GLY A 73 -9.45 0.33 -19.09
N PRO A 74 -8.17 0.57 -18.74
CA PRO A 74 -7.71 1.73 -17.96
C PRO A 74 -7.88 3.04 -18.76
N LEU A 75 -8.21 4.13 -18.08
CA LEU A 75 -8.41 5.46 -18.67
C LEU A 75 -7.21 6.39 -18.45
N SER A 76 -6.51 6.17 -17.35
CA SER A 76 -5.29 6.87 -16.95
C SER A 76 -4.34 5.87 -16.30
N GLU A 77 -3.05 6.12 -16.42
CA GLU A 77 -1.99 5.33 -15.81
C GLU A 77 -1.03 6.26 -15.09
N LYS A 78 -0.55 5.82 -13.92
CA LYS A 78 0.50 6.48 -13.17
C LYS A 78 1.42 5.46 -12.51
N PRO A 79 2.71 5.76 -12.36
CA PRO A 79 3.60 4.90 -11.58
C PRO A 79 3.17 4.89 -10.12
N GLY A 80 3.31 3.73 -9.49
CA GLY A 80 2.91 3.49 -8.11
C GLY A 80 3.96 2.71 -7.35
N ILE A 81 4.01 2.94 -6.04
CA ILE A 81 4.78 2.14 -5.10
C ILE A 81 3.84 1.62 -4.03
N ARG A 82 3.92 0.33 -3.75
CA ARG A 82 3.29 -0.29 -2.60
C ARG A 82 4.35 -0.53 -1.54
N VAL A 83 4.08 -0.12 -0.31
CA VAL A 83 5.00 -0.25 0.82
C VAL A 83 4.32 -1.03 1.93
N LEU A 84 5.04 -2.01 2.46
CA LEU A 84 4.64 -2.76 3.65
C LEU A 84 5.28 -2.10 4.87
N TYR A 85 4.44 -1.68 5.81
CA TYR A 85 4.81 -1.19 7.12
C TYR A 85 4.51 -2.25 8.17
N VAL A 86 5.40 -2.47 9.12
CA VAL A 86 5.25 -3.49 10.16
C VAL A 86 5.64 -2.93 11.52
N THR A 87 4.97 -3.34 12.60
CA THR A 87 5.37 -3.04 13.98
C THR A 87 6.75 -3.62 14.29
N ALA A 88 7.45 -3.07 15.29
CA ALA A 88 8.81 -3.51 15.62
C ALA A 88 8.89 -5.00 15.98
N ASP A 89 7.85 -5.54 16.63
CA ASP A 89 7.72 -6.96 16.98
C ASP A 89 7.38 -7.89 15.80
N GLY A 90 6.98 -7.34 14.65
CA GLY A 90 6.54 -8.13 13.49
C GLY A 90 5.06 -8.51 13.48
N GLU A 91 4.30 -8.21 14.54
CA GLU A 91 2.96 -8.77 14.78
C GLU A 91 1.85 -8.11 13.96
N HIS A 92 1.99 -6.85 13.57
CA HIS A 92 0.96 -6.11 12.85
C HIS A 92 1.54 -5.39 11.63
N ALA A 93 0.77 -5.35 10.54
CA ALA A 93 1.22 -4.75 9.30
C ALA A 93 0.16 -3.89 8.62
N VAL A 94 0.63 -2.88 7.89
CA VAL A 94 -0.20 -2.04 7.02
C VAL A 94 0.45 -1.96 5.64
N MET A 95 -0.35 -2.20 4.61
CA MET A 95 0.07 -1.96 3.23
C MET A 95 -0.46 -0.61 2.74
N LYS A 96 0.44 0.29 2.33
CA LYS A 96 0.08 1.56 1.71
C LYS A 96 0.43 1.57 0.23
N GLN A 97 -0.48 2.11 -0.59
CA GLN A 97 -0.24 2.41 -2.00
C GLN A 97 -0.01 3.90 -2.14
N LEU A 98 1.07 4.27 -2.82
CA LEU A 98 1.52 5.64 -3.02
C LEU A 98 1.67 5.91 -4.52
N GLU A 99 1.30 7.10 -4.97
CA GLU A 99 1.71 7.60 -6.29
C GLU A 99 3.22 7.80 -6.28
N ALA A 100 3.91 7.15 -7.21
CA ALA A 100 5.35 7.25 -7.36
C ALA A 100 5.72 8.42 -8.28
N ARG A 101 7.00 8.77 -8.25
CA ARG A 101 7.60 9.72 -9.19
C ARG A 101 8.59 8.96 -10.04
N GLU A 102 8.56 9.23 -11.33
CA GLU A 102 9.57 8.75 -12.27
C GLU A 102 10.73 9.75 -12.31
N ILE A 103 11.94 9.29 -11.99
CA ILE A 103 13.17 10.08 -11.97
C ILE A 103 14.29 9.17 -12.48
N ASP A 104 15.00 9.59 -13.53
CA ASP A 104 16.13 8.87 -14.12
C ASP A 104 15.81 7.39 -14.39
N ASP A 105 14.70 7.12 -15.09
CA ASP A 105 14.17 5.79 -15.41
C ASP A 105 13.92 4.88 -14.18
N SER A 106 13.86 5.46 -12.97
CA SER A 106 13.57 4.77 -11.71
C SER A 106 12.31 5.33 -11.04
N TRP A 107 11.50 4.44 -10.48
CA TRP A 107 10.38 4.85 -9.63
C TRP A 107 10.85 5.12 -8.19
N LYS A 108 10.53 6.32 -7.71
CA LYS A 108 10.84 6.82 -6.37
C LYS A 108 9.56 7.18 -5.63
N PRO A 109 9.54 7.12 -4.29
CA PRO A 109 8.36 7.47 -3.52
C PRO A 109 8.11 8.98 -3.63
N PRO A 110 6.92 9.46 -3.19
CA PRO A 110 6.66 10.90 -3.10
C PRO A 110 7.70 11.59 -2.21
N LYS A 111 7.94 12.89 -2.42
CA LYS A 111 8.92 13.66 -1.60
C LYS A 111 8.64 13.59 -0.10
N GLN A 112 7.37 13.45 0.27
CA GLN A 112 6.90 13.37 1.65
C GLN A 112 6.73 11.93 2.14
N PHE A 113 7.51 10.98 1.59
CA PHE A 113 7.51 9.60 2.06
C PHE A 113 7.76 9.53 3.57
N ALA A 114 6.98 8.70 4.25
CA ALA A 114 7.20 8.39 5.67
C ALA A 114 7.82 7.00 5.75
N SER A 115 9.02 6.91 6.33
CA SER A 115 9.68 5.63 6.61
C SER A 115 9.12 4.97 7.86
N VAL A 116 8.61 5.77 8.80
CA VAL A 116 7.89 5.32 9.99
C VAL A 116 6.57 6.06 10.07
N ILE A 117 5.47 5.32 10.22
CA ILE A 117 4.12 5.87 10.37
C ILE A 117 3.57 5.53 11.75
N ALA A 118 2.62 6.33 12.22
CA ALA A 118 1.86 6.05 13.42
C ALA A 118 0.41 5.74 13.08
N LYS A 119 -0.14 4.66 13.65
CA LYS A 119 -1.51 4.21 13.39
C LYS A 119 -2.15 3.60 14.61
N HIS A 120 -3.47 3.70 14.70
CA HIS A 120 -4.22 2.93 15.69
C HIS A 120 -4.05 1.43 15.38
N PRO A 121 -3.89 0.54 16.38
CA PRO A 121 -3.75 -0.90 16.15
C PRO A 121 -4.87 -1.50 15.29
N GLU A 122 -6.10 -0.99 15.40
CA GLU A 122 -7.25 -1.42 14.59
C GLU A 122 -7.12 -1.10 13.09
N GLU A 123 -6.21 -0.19 12.71
CA GLU A 123 -5.89 0.10 11.31
C GLU A 123 -4.81 -0.84 10.74
N ALA A 124 -4.24 -1.72 11.56
CA ALA A 124 -3.20 -2.67 11.18
C ALA A 124 -3.73 -4.11 11.23
N ASP A 125 -3.39 -4.89 10.20
CA ASP A 125 -3.79 -6.28 10.11
C ASP A 125 -2.80 -7.16 10.91
N PRO A 126 -3.27 -8.18 11.64
CA PRO A 126 -2.37 -9.12 12.30
C PRO A 126 -1.57 -9.92 11.28
N VAL A 127 -0.31 -10.14 11.57
CA VAL A 127 0.63 -10.92 10.78
C VAL A 127 0.63 -12.37 11.28
N PRO A 128 0.54 -13.38 10.39
CA PRO A 128 0.66 -14.77 10.79
C PRO A 128 2.00 -15.05 11.49
N ASP A 129 1.99 -15.82 12.58
CA ASP A 129 3.19 -16.16 13.38
C ASP A 129 4.38 -16.63 12.54
N SER A 130 4.12 -17.39 11.47
CA SER A 130 5.16 -17.88 10.55
C SER A 130 5.96 -16.78 9.84
N SER A 131 5.44 -15.55 9.80
CA SER A 131 6.03 -14.40 9.10
C SER A 131 6.57 -13.33 10.06
N GLN A 132 6.19 -13.35 11.33
CA GLN A 132 6.54 -12.31 12.31
C GLN A 132 8.06 -12.18 12.49
N ASP A 133 8.77 -13.30 12.69
CA ASP A 133 10.23 -13.30 12.83
C ASP A 133 10.94 -12.70 11.60
N TYR A 134 10.42 -12.96 10.40
CA TYR A 134 10.98 -12.39 9.17
C TYR A 134 10.78 -10.88 9.11
N TYR A 135 9.59 -10.38 9.48
CA TYR A 135 9.32 -8.95 9.50
C TYR A 135 10.05 -8.21 10.62
N ARG A 136 10.08 -8.77 11.83
CA ARG A 136 10.85 -8.22 12.97
C ARG A 136 12.30 -7.99 12.58
N ARG A 137 12.96 -9.01 12.01
CA ARG A 137 14.34 -8.88 11.48
C ARG A 137 14.43 -7.82 10.37
N GLY A 138 13.41 -7.68 9.54
CA GLY A 138 13.33 -6.63 8.53
C GLY A 138 13.37 -5.23 9.14
N VAL A 139 12.69 -5.02 10.27
CA VAL A 139 12.75 -3.76 11.03
C VAL A 139 14.12 -3.58 11.67
N GLU A 140 14.61 -4.59 12.40
CA GLU A 140 15.93 -4.58 13.06
C GLU A 140 17.05 -4.18 12.09
N ASN A 141 17.09 -4.79 10.90
CA ASN A 141 18.12 -4.55 9.90
C ASN A 141 18.10 -3.12 9.33
N LEU A 142 16.94 -2.46 9.28
CA LEU A 142 16.79 -1.15 8.64
C LEU A 142 16.84 0.01 9.64
N TYR A 143 16.38 -0.21 10.88
CA TYR A 143 16.07 0.87 11.82
C TYR A 143 16.75 0.75 13.19
N ASP A 144 17.31 -0.41 13.56
CA ASP A 144 17.82 -0.69 14.91
C ASP A 144 16.87 -0.16 16.02
N PRO A 145 15.61 -0.65 16.04
CA PRO A 145 14.60 -0.13 16.96
C PRO A 145 15.00 -0.48 18.41
N LEU A 146 14.97 0.54 19.28
CA LEU A 146 15.26 0.42 20.72
C LEU A 146 14.26 -0.48 21.46
#